data_AF-A0A7S0WVQ1-F1
#
_entry.id   AF-A0A7S0WVQ1-F1
#
_cell.length_a   1.000
_cell.length_b   1.000
_cell.length_c   1.000
_cell.angle_alpha   90.00
_cell.angle_beta   90.00
_cell.angle_gamma   90.00
#
_symmetry.space_group_name_H-M   'P 1'
#
loop_
_entity.id
_entity.type
_entity.pdbx_description
1 polymer ?
#
loop_
_entity_poly.entity_id
_entity_poly.type
_entity_poly.pdbx_seq_one_letter_code
_entity_poly.pdbx_strand_id
1 'polypeptide(L)'
;GLPVFSIHGNHDDPIGADNLAALDILSACNLVNYFGKTHVSGKDAGKVKIYPVLLRKGNTKVALYGLGHIRDERLGRLFQTKAVDWMRPEATEEHRLEDWFNVFVLHQNRVQRGSIFAKNMIHEKFLAKFLDFVIWGHEHESLPEPVHSTLIGCEITQPGSSVATSLTEGESRKKHALLLEMVSIKDGGAVETQYRTEPIALRTVRPFKYALVGLKDLLEEEGLDPTEP
;
A
#
# COMPACT_ATOMS: atom_id res chain seq x y z
N GLY A 1 9.34 -4.53 -23.71
CA GLY A 1 8.02 -4.27 -23.09
C GLY A 1 8.19 -3.68 -21.71
N LEU A 2 7.11 -3.21 -21.09
CA LEU A 2 7.11 -2.71 -19.71
C LEU A 2 6.59 -3.82 -18.78
N PRO A 3 7.41 -4.37 -17.86
CA PRO A 3 6.95 -5.40 -16.93
C PRO A 3 5.97 -4.81 -15.91
N VAL A 4 4.86 -5.52 -15.65
CA VAL A 4 3.88 -5.17 -14.62
C VAL A 4 4.07 -6.09 -13.43
N PHE A 5 4.17 -5.54 -12.23
CA PHE A 5 4.19 -6.29 -10.98
C PHE A 5 2.92 -5.97 -10.21
N SER A 6 2.23 -6.98 -9.69
CA SER A 6 0.99 -6.77 -8.95
C SER A 6 0.85 -7.74 -7.79
N ILE A 7 0.29 -7.24 -6.68
CA ILE A 7 -0.25 -8.03 -5.59
C ILE A 7 -1.77 -8.08 -5.76
N HIS A 8 -2.41 -9.11 -5.20
CA HIS A 8 -3.87 -9.14 -5.16
C HIS A 8 -4.42 -8.28 -4.02
N GLY A 9 -5.57 -7.65 -4.23
CA GLY A 9 -6.39 -7.02 -3.22
C GLY A 9 -7.44 -7.95 -2.64
N ASN A 10 -8.47 -7.35 -2.05
CA ASN A 10 -9.59 -8.05 -1.40
C ASN A 10 -10.75 -8.42 -2.36
N HIS A 11 -10.71 -7.94 -3.60
CA HIS A 11 -11.73 -8.20 -4.62
C HIS A 11 -11.26 -9.16 -5.71
N ASP A 12 -9.95 -9.25 -5.89
CA ASP A 12 -9.21 -10.11 -6.80
C ASP A 12 -8.40 -11.15 -6.02
N ASP A 13 -8.86 -11.51 -4.81
CA ASP A 13 -8.24 -12.50 -3.97
C ASP A 13 -8.31 -13.92 -4.56
N PRO A 14 -7.38 -14.82 -4.19
CA PRO A 14 -7.44 -16.20 -4.63
C PRO A 14 -8.72 -16.90 -4.15
N ILE A 15 -9.43 -17.56 -5.07
CA ILE A 15 -10.66 -18.31 -4.78
C ILE A 15 -10.63 -19.71 -5.39
N GLY A 16 -11.60 -20.54 -5.01
CA GLY A 16 -11.78 -21.89 -5.57
C GLY A 16 -10.82 -22.93 -4.99
N ALA A 17 -10.96 -24.17 -5.46
CA ALA A 17 -10.20 -25.33 -4.96
C ALA A 17 -8.68 -25.18 -5.20
N ASP A 18 -8.31 -24.57 -6.32
CA ASP A 18 -6.91 -24.37 -6.71
C ASP A 18 -6.29 -23.09 -6.12
N ASN A 19 -7.07 -22.32 -5.36
CA ASN A 19 -6.63 -21.08 -4.71
C ASN A 19 -5.95 -20.14 -5.73
N LEU A 20 -6.62 -19.87 -6.85
CA LEU A 20 -6.14 -19.04 -7.95
C LEU A 20 -6.82 -17.67 -7.93
N ALA A 21 -6.04 -16.62 -8.17
CA ALA A 21 -6.52 -15.25 -8.34
C ALA A 21 -6.66 -14.93 -9.83
N ALA A 22 -7.39 -13.85 -10.16
CA ALA A 22 -7.42 -13.32 -11.53
C ALA A 22 -6.01 -12.99 -12.06
N LEU A 23 -5.11 -12.58 -11.16
CA LEU A 23 -3.70 -12.30 -11.49
C LEU A 23 -2.93 -13.56 -11.92
N ASP A 24 -3.30 -14.76 -11.48
CA ASP A 24 -2.67 -16.01 -11.93
C ASP A 24 -2.93 -16.24 -13.44
N ILE A 25 -4.14 -15.89 -13.93
CA ILE A 25 -4.49 -16.00 -15.35
C ILE A 25 -3.65 -15.01 -16.18
N LEU A 26 -3.54 -13.75 -15.74
CA LEU A 26 -2.73 -12.75 -16.43
C LEU A 26 -1.23 -13.10 -16.42
N SER A 27 -0.77 -13.71 -15.34
CA SER A 27 0.59 -14.24 -15.21
C SER A 27 0.86 -15.39 -16.18
N ALA A 28 -0.07 -16.35 -16.30
CA ALA A 28 0.04 -17.45 -17.27
C ALA A 28 0.11 -16.95 -18.74
N CYS A 29 -0.48 -15.78 -19.02
CA CYS A 29 -0.40 -15.10 -20.31
C CYS A 29 0.87 -14.25 -20.50
N ASN A 30 1.82 -14.25 -19.55
CA ASN A 30 3.02 -13.42 -19.54
C ASN A 30 2.75 -11.90 -19.57
N LEU A 31 1.61 -11.45 -19.04
CA LEU A 31 1.22 -10.04 -19.01
C LEU A 31 1.55 -9.36 -17.67
N VAL A 32 1.52 -10.12 -16.56
CA VAL A 32 1.71 -9.61 -15.20
C VAL A 32 2.60 -10.55 -14.40
N ASN A 33 3.54 -10.00 -13.63
CA ASN A 33 4.28 -10.72 -12.60
C ASN A 33 3.49 -10.64 -11.30
N TYR A 34 2.72 -11.69 -11.01
CA TYR A 34 1.97 -11.79 -9.76
C TYR A 34 2.93 -12.16 -8.61
N PHE A 35 3.06 -11.27 -7.63
CA PHE A 35 3.93 -11.45 -6.46
C PHE A 35 3.17 -11.18 -5.16
N GLY A 36 3.79 -11.46 -4.01
CA GLY A 36 3.20 -11.18 -2.70
C GLY A 36 2.02 -12.08 -2.29
N LYS A 37 1.71 -13.12 -3.07
CA LYS A 37 0.80 -14.21 -2.68
C LYS A 37 1.42 -14.97 -1.51
N THR A 38 0.81 -14.89 -0.33
CA THR A 38 1.35 -15.54 0.87
C THR A 38 0.50 -16.72 1.30
N HIS A 39 1.17 -17.82 1.66
CA HIS A 39 0.51 -18.97 2.28
C HIS A 39 0.67 -18.86 3.79
N VAL A 40 -0.46 -18.67 4.49
CA VAL A 40 -0.45 -18.70 5.95
C VAL A 40 -0.38 -20.15 6.41
N SER A 41 0.73 -20.54 7.03
CA SER A 41 1.00 -21.92 7.46
C SER A 41 0.97 -22.07 9.00
N GLY A 42 0.73 -23.28 9.51
CA GLY A 42 0.73 -23.57 10.96
C GLY A 42 -0.64 -23.56 11.64
N LYS A 43 -0.65 -23.80 12.96
CA LYS A 43 -1.86 -23.75 13.82
C LYS A 43 -2.12 -22.32 14.33
N ASP A 44 -3.31 -22.06 14.86
CA ASP A 44 -3.76 -20.76 15.40
C ASP A 44 -3.75 -19.61 14.38
N ALA A 45 -3.09 -18.48 14.68
CA ALA A 45 -2.99 -17.34 13.74
C ALA A 45 -2.17 -17.71 12.47
N GLY A 46 -1.34 -18.73 12.57
CA GLY A 46 -0.39 -19.17 11.55
C GLY A 46 0.90 -18.33 11.52
N LYS A 47 1.69 -18.51 10.47
CA LYS A 47 2.90 -17.74 10.15
C LYS A 47 2.90 -17.36 8.69
N VAL A 48 3.45 -16.18 8.41
CA VAL A 48 3.64 -15.64 7.06
C VAL A 48 5.10 -15.31 6.87
N LYS A 49 5.67 -15.74 5.74
CA LYS A 49 6.99 -15.33 5.28
C LYS A 49 6.83 -14.39 4.09
N ILE A 50 7.47 -13.24 4.13
CA ILE A 50 7.45 -12.26 3.04
C ILE A 50 8.82 -12.27 2.37
N TYR A 51 8.86 -12.67 1.10
CA TYR A 51 10.08 -12.71 0.28
C TYR A 51 10.09 -11.53 -0.70
N PRO A 52 11.25 -10.89 -0.92
CA PRO A 52 11.39 -9.82 -1.90
C PRO A 52 11.62 -10.38 -3.31
N VAL A 53 11.10 -9.66 -4.30
CA VAL A 53 11.60 -9.71 -5.68
C VAL A 53 12.83 -8.81 -5.75
N LEU A 54 13.97 -9.36 -6.17
CA LEU A 54 15.21 -8.61 -6.27
C LEU A 54 15.38 -8.03 -7.67
N LEU A 55 15.35 -6.70 -7.75
CA LEU A 55 15.49 -5.96 -9.01
C LEU A 55 16.79 -5.18 -9.01
N ARG A 56 17.47 -5.16 -10.16
CA ARG A 56 18.69 -4.36 -10.35
C ARG A 56 18.66 -3.65 -11.69
N LYS A 57 18.93 -2.34 -11.67
CA LYS A 57 19.17 -1.53 -12.88
C LYS A 57 20.45 -0.74 -12.68
N GLY A 58 21.52 -1.16 -13.36
CA GLY A 58 22.86 -0.59 -13.16
C GLY A 58 23.34 -0.79 -11.72
N ASN A 59 23.57 0.32 -11.00
CA ASN A 59 23.96 0.32 -9.59
C ASN A 59 22.78 0.30 -8.61
N THR A 60 21.58 0.62 -9.07
CA THR A 60 20.38 0.66 -8.21
C THR A 60 19.84 -0.74 -8.00
N LYS A 61 19.73 -1.13 -6.72
CA LYS A 61 19.18 -2.41 -6.28
C LYS A 61 17.90 -2.13 -5.48
N VAL A 62 16.80 -2.79 -5.83
CA VAL A 62 15.50 -2.67 -5.16
C VAL A 62 15.08 -4.04 -4.67
N ALA A 63 14.76 -4.14 -3.38
CA ALA A 63 14.12 -5.31 -2.79
C ALA A 63 12.62 -5.00 -2.70
N LEU A 64 11.84 -5.57 -3.62
CA LEU A 64 10.41 -5.34 -3.73
C LEU A 64 9.64 -6.40 -2.95
N TYR A 65 9.19 -6.05 -1.75
CA TYR A 65 8.33 -6.86 -0.90
C TYR A 65 6.87 -6.63 -1.26
N GLY A 66 6.08 -7.70 -1.24
CA GLY A 66 4.64 -7.63 -1.51
C GLY A 66 3.86 -8.45 -0.48
N LEU A 67 2.72 -7.93 -0.06
CA LEU A 67 1.74 -8.65 0.73
C LEU A 67 0.36 -8.45 0.12
N GLY A 68 -0.10 -9.47 -0.62
CA GLY A 68 -1.49 -9.52 -1.06
C GLY A 68 -2.45 -9.49 0.12
N HIS A 69 -3.68 -9.06 -0.11
CA HIS A 69 -4.65 -8.87 0.95
C HIS A 69 -4.86 -10.14 1.79
N ILE A 70 -4.69 -9.97 3.11
CA ILE A 70 -5.09 -10.90 4.17
C ILE A 70 -6.12 -10.15 5.00
N ARG A 71 -7.19 -10.81 5.44
CA ARG A 71 -8.18 -10.19 6.36
C ARG A 71 -7.46 -9.47 7.52
N ASP A 72 -7.78 -8.19 7.73
CA ASP A 72 -7.04 -7.31 8.66
C ASP A 72 -6.92 -7.90 10.06
N GLU A 73 -8.00 -8.48 10.60
CA GLU A 73 -7.99 -9.08 11.94
C GLU A 73 -6.94 -10.20 12.05
N ARG A 74 -6.82 -11.03 11.00
CA ARG A 74 -5.86 -12.13 10.96
C ARG A 74 -4.43 -11.58 10.88
N LEU A 75 -4.20 -10.62 9.99
CA LEU A 75 -2.88 -10.01 9.83
C LEU A 75 -2.46 -9.22 11.08
N GLY A 76 -3.39 -8.51 11.72
CA GLY A 76 -3.17 -7.83 12.99
C GLY A 76 -2.72 -8.79 14.09
N ARG A 77 -3.35 -9.97 14.20
CA ARG A 77 -2.90 -11.04 15.11
C ARG A 77 -1.49 -11.53 14.75
N LEU A 78 -1.20 -11.77 13.47
CA LEU A 78 0.12 -12.20 13.01
C LEU A 78 1.22 -11.19 13.40
N PHE A 79 0.98 -9.89 13.24
CA PHE A 79 1.93 -8.87 13.67
C PHE A 79 2.09 -8.83 15.20
N GLN A 80 0.99 -8.90 15.95
CA GLN A 80 1.02 -8.90 17.42
C GLN A 80 1.77 -10.09 18.00
N THR A 81 1.64 -11.27 17.39
CA THR A 81 2.33 -12.49 17.82
C THR A 81 3.72 -12.65 17.19
N LYS A 82 4.22 -11.65 16.46
CA LYS A 82 5.51 -11.69 15.73
C LYS A 82 5.62 -12.90 14.80
N ALA A 83 4.53 -13.25 14.14
CA ALA A 83 4.42 -14.37 13.21
C ALA A 83 4.56 -13.96 11.73
N VAL A 84 5.10 -12.77 11.48
CA VAL A 84 5.48 -12.28 10.15
C VAL A 84 6.99 -12.26 10.05
N ASP A 85 7.55 -13.18 9.28
CA ASP A 85 8.98 -13.31 9.04
C ASP A 85 9.33 -12.55 7.74
N TRP A 86 10.21 -11.55 7.86
CA TRP A 86 10.72 -10.78 6.73
C TRP A 86 12.01 -11.41 6.22
N MET A 87 11.96 -11.98 5.03
CA MET A 87 13.11 -12.64 4.42
C MET A 87 13.97 -11.59 3.73
N ARG A 88 15.18 -11.36 4.21
CA ARG A 88 16.10 -10.38 3.61
C ARG A 88 16.99 -11.05 2.54
N PRO A 89 17.50 -10.29 1.55
CA PRO A 89 18.53 -10.78 0.65
C PRO A 89 19.71 -11.35 1.44
N GLU A 90 20.37 -12.38 0.92
CA GLU A 90 21.60 -12.88 1.52
C GLU A 90 22.69 -11.81 1.43
N ALA A 91 23.34 -11.53 2.57
CA ALA A 91 24.42 -10.57 2.62
C ALA A 91 25.70 -11.22 2.11
N THR A 92 26.25 -10.68 1.03
CA THR A 92 27.56 -11.10 0.48
C THR A 92 28.49 -9.91 0.37
N GLU A 93 29.78 -10.14 0.10
CA GLU A 93 30.75 -9.05 -0.10
C GLU A 93 30.33 -8.10 -1.24
N GLU A 94 29.63 -8.62 -2.26
CA GLU A 94 29.14 -7.86 -3.41
C GLU A 94 27.73 -7.26 -3.20
N HIS A 95 26.98 -7.79 -2.24
CA HIS A 95 25.59 -7.43 -1.97
C HIS A 95 25.37 -7.27 -0.47
N ARG A 96 25.70 -6.08 0.03
CA ARG A 96 25.39 -5.71 1.41
C ARG A 96 23.91 -5.43 1.55
N LEU A 97 23.38 -5.53 2.77
CA LEU A 97 21.94 -5.34 3.03
C LEU A 97 21.49 -3.90 2.79
N GLU A 98 22.37 -2.96 3.10
CA GLU A 98 22.24 -1.51 2.90
C GLU A 98 22.31 -1.09 1.43
N ASP A 99 22.76 -1.97 0.51
CA ASP A 99 22.74 -1.65 -0.92
C ASP A 99 21.32 -1.67 -1.49
N TRP A 100 20.36 -2.28 -0.79
CA TRP A 100 19.00 -2.49 -1.26
C TRP A 100 18.07 -1.41 -0.75
N PHE A 101 17.40 -0.72 -1.68
CA PHE A 101 16.24 0.09 -1.36
C PHE A 101 15.01 -0.82 -1.21
N ASN A 102 14.42 -0.84 -0.02
CA ASN A 102 13.39 -1.78 0.40
C ASN A 102 12.00 -1.16 0.20
N VAL A 103 11.32 -1.60 -0.87
CA VAL A 103 9.96 -1.17 -1.19
C VAL A 103 8.98 -2.22 -0.70
N PHE A 104 7.93 -1.81 0.00
CA PHE A 104 6.85 -2.71 0.42
C PHE A 104 5.51 -2.28 -0.14
N VAL A 105 4.82 -3.21 -0.79
CA VAL A 105 3.45 -3.01 -1.31
C VAL A 105 2.48 -3.86 -0.49
N LEU A 106 1.46 -3.24 0.08
CA LEU A 106 0.42 -3.93 0.85
C LEU A 106 -0.99 -3.46 0.51
N HIS A 107 -1.96 -4.33 0.74
CA HIS A 107 -3.38 -4.06 0.53
C HIS A 107 -4.17 -4.35 1.81
N GLN A 108 -4.24 -3.39 2.74
CA GLN A 108 -4.84 -3.50 4.08
C GLN A 108 -5.55 -2.21 4.49
N ASN A 109 -6.49 -2.24 5.43
CA ASN A 109 -7.05 -1.03 6.00
C ASN A 109 -5.97 -0.21 6.74
N ARG A 110 -5.89 1.10 6.44
CA ARG A 110 -4.96 2.06 7.06
C ARG A 110 -5.65 3.00 8.04
N VAL A 111 -6.94 3.27 7.84
CA VAL A 111 -7.72 4.21 8.67
C VAL A 111 -8.64 3.45 9.62
N GLN A 112 -8.77 3.93 10.86
CA GLN A 112 -9.72 3.38 11.82
C GLN A 112 -11.14 3.63 11.31
N ARG A 113 -11.80 2.59 10.80
CA ARG A 113 -13.21 2.65 10.40
C ARG A 113 -14.06 2.10 11.54
N GLY A 114 -14.86 2.96 12.18
CA GLY A 114 -15.78 2.58 13.27
C GLY A 114 -15.22 2.73 14.68
N SER A 115 -15.71 1.93 15.64
CA SER A 115 -15.36 2.03 17.07
C SER A 115 -13.84 1.93 17.32
N ILE A 116 -13.36 2.64 18.35
CA ILE A 116 -11.97 2.73 18.83
C ILE A 116 -11.33 1.36 19.10
N PHE A 117 -12.14 0.29 19.25
CA PHE A 117 -11.67 -1.08 19.48
C PHE A 117 -11.59 -1.95 18.22
N ALA A 118 -11.92 -1.43 17.03
CA ALA A 118 -11.95 -2.26 15.83
C ALA A 118 -10.52 -2.66 15.41
N LYS A 119 -10.22 -3.96 15.52
CA LYS A 119 -8.97 -4.61 15.08
C LYS A 119 -8.87 -4.77 13.55
N ASN A 120 -9.61 -3.94 12.80
CA ASN A 120 -9.80 -4.05 11.35
C ASN A 120 -8.92 -3.05 10.59
N MET A 121 -7.69 -2.89 11.04
CA MET A 121 -6.69 -2.06 10.38
C MET A 121 -5.29 -2.50 10.77
N ILE A 122 -4.32 -2.14 9.94
CA ILE A 122 -2.91 -2.34 10.24
C ILE A 122 -2.28 -0.99 10.56
N HIS A 123 -1.72 -0.87 11.76
CA HIS A 123 -0.98 0.31 12.16
C HIS A 123 0.47 0.23 11.66
N GLU A 124 1.01 1.32 11.14
CA GLU A 124 2.37 1.39 10.57
C GLU A 124 3.48 0.91 11.52
N LYS A 125 3.35 1.11 12.84
CA LYS A 125 4.26 0.58 13.87
C LYS A 125 4.53 -0.94 13.80
N PHE A 126 3.68 -1.71 13.14
CA PHE A 126 3.89 -3.14 12.95
C PHE A 126 4.78 -3.49 11.76
N LEU A 127 5.01 -2.54 10.84
CA LEU A 127 5.88 -2.72 9.69
C LEU A 127 7.35 -2.78 10.12
N ALA A 128 8.17 -3.46 9.32
CA ALA A 128 9.58 -3.62 9.63
C ALA A 128 10.35 -2.31 9.42
N LYS A 129 11.21 -1.95 10.39
CA LYS A 129 12.01 -0.71 10.38
C LYS A 129 13.10 -0.62 9.29
N PHE A 130 13.35 -1.71 8.56
CA PHE A 130 14.32 -1.69 7.46
C PHE A 130 13.68 -1.27 6.12
N LEU A 131 12.35 -1.11 6.09
CA LEU A 131 11.65 -0.63 4.90
C LEU A 131 11.97 0.84 4.66
N ASP A 132 12.19 1.20 3.41
CA ASP A 132 12.49 2.58 3.01
C ASP A 132 11.23 3.28 2.47
N PHE A 133 10.39 2.54 1.72
CA PHE A 133 9.22 3.09 1.03
C PHE A 133 8.05 2.11 1.03
N VAL A 134 6.86 2.55 1.42
CA VAL A 134 5.64 1.74 1.54
C VAL A 134 4.53 2.29 0.65
N ILE A 135 3.97 1.42 -0.19
CA ILE A 135 2.83 1.71 -1.06
C ILE A 135 1.59 1.04 -0.47
N TRP A 136 0.69 1.85 0.08
CA TRP A 136 -0.53 1.40 0.73
C TRP A 136 -1.71 1.40 -0.26
N GLY A 137 -2.11 0.21 -0.73
CA GLY A 137 -2.95 0.06 -1.92
C GLY A 137 -4.45 -0.16 -1.70
N HIS A 138 -4.93 -0.34 -0.46
CA HIS A 138 -6.34 -0.64 -0.19
C HIS A 138 -7.23 0.60 -0.06
N GLU A 139 -6.69 1.70 0.45
CA GLU A 139 -7.48 2.90 0.68
C GLU A 139 -7.73 3.65 -0.64
N HIS A 140 -8.99 4.04 -0.89
CA HIS A 140 -9.40 4.64 -2.16
C HIS A 140 -9.21 6.17 -2.20
N GLU A 141 -9.07 6.81 -1.05
CA GLU A 141 -8.73 8.22 -0.96
C GLU A 141 -7.32 8.45 -1.53
N SER A 142 -7.21 9.37 -2.49
CA SER A 142 -5.94 9.68 -3.15
C SER A 142 -5.12 10.64 -2.28
N LEU A 143 -4.07 10.10 -1.67
CA LEU A 143 -3.02 10.80 -0.91
C LEU A 143 -1.65 10.42 -1.50
N PRO A 144 -1.36 10.82 -2.75
CA PRO A 144 -0.22 10.29 -3.50
C PRO A 144 1.13 10.78 -2.98
N GLU A 145 1.16 11.95 -2.34
CA GLU A 145 2.39 12.49 -1.75
C GLU A 145 2.86 11.58 -0.59
N PRO A 146 4.10 11.07 -0.63
CA PRO A 146 4.65 10.31 0.48
C PRO A 146 4.70 11.12 1.77
N VAL A 147 4.40 10.47 2.89
CA VAL A 147 4.52 11.04 4.23
C VAL A 147 5.52 10.23 5.03
N HIS A 148 6.48 10.92 5.63
CA HIS A 148 7.48 10.31 6.51
C HIS A 148 6.84 9.81 7.81
N SER A 149 6.96 8.51 8.09
CA SER A 149 6.59 7.93 9.38
C SER A 149 7.77 7.94 10.33
N THR A 150 7.69 8.78 11.37
CA THR A 150 8.69 8.84 12.44
C THR A 150 8.73 7.58 13.31
N LEU A 151 7.68 6.74 13.27
CA LEU A 151 7.59 5.51 14.08
C LEU A 151 8.47 4.39 13.53
N ILE A 152 8.55 4.27 12.20
CA ILE A 152 9.30 3.20 11.52
C ILE A 152 10.46 3.73 10.67
N GLY A 153 10.55 5.04 10.46
CA GLY A 153 11.64 5.68 9.71
C GLY A 153 11.53 5.49 8.20
N CYS A 154 10.32 5.32 7.67
CA CYS A 154 10.08 5.07 6.25
C CYS A 154 9.04 6.02 5.67
N GLU A 155 8.95 6.04 4.35
CA GLU A 155 8.05 6.89 3.59
C GLU A 155 6.81 6.10 3.20
N ILE A 156 5.62 6.66 3.39
CA ILE A 156 4.36 5.97 3.12
C ILE A 156 3.54 6.79 2.13
N THR A 157 3.21 6.20 0.99
CA THR A 157 2.26 6.77 0.02
C THR A 157 0.97 5.95 -0.03
N GLN A 158 -0.14 6.63 -0.30
CA GLN A 158 -1.45 6.03 -0.52
C GLN A 158 -2.01 6.59 -1.84
N PRO A 159 -1.69 5.98 -2.99
CA PRO A 159 -2.04 6.54 -4.30
C PRO A 159 -3.54 6.77 -4.50
N GLY A 160 -4.37 5.95 -3.85
CA GLY A 160 -5.83 5.92 -4.02
C GLY A 160 -6.26 5.02 -5.18
N SER A 161 -7.58 4.93 -5.37
CA SER A 161 -8.18 4.17 -6.48
C SER A 161 -8.14 4.97 -7.79
N SER A 162 -8.31 4.27 -8.92
CA SER A 162 -8.49 4.90 -10.23
C SER A 162 -9.97 5.17 -10.58
N VAL A 163 -10.89 4.81 -9.69
CA VAL A 163 -12.34 4.96 -9.88
C VAL A 163 -13.03 5.14 -8.53
N ALA A 164 -14.09 5.96 -8.50
CA ALA A 164 -14.95 6.09 -7.33
C ALA A 164 -15.83 4.84 -7.19
N THR A 165 -15.68 4.08 -6.10
CA THR A 165 -16.50 2.88 -5.82
C THR A 165 -17.58 3.11 -4.76
N SER A 166 -17.47 4.21 -4.02
CA SER A 166 -18.38 4.66 -2.98
C SER A 166 -18.51 6.19 -3.03
N LEU A 167 -19.67 6.71 -2.61
CA LEU A 167 -19.94 8.15 -2.58
C LEU A 167 -19.52 8.77 -1.25
N THR A 168 -18.22 8.75 -0.96
CA THR A 168 -17.63 9.31 0.26
C THR A 168 -16.78 10.54 -0.04
N GLU A 169 -16.53 11.37 0.96
CA GLU A 169 -15.65 12.54 0.84
C GLU A 169 -14.26 12.17 0.30
N GLY A 170 -13.63 11.13 0.86
CA GLY A 170 -12.31 10.66 0.42
C GLY A 170 -12.28 10.21 -1.05
N GLU A 171 -13.38 9.63 -1.55
CA GLU A 171 -13.47 9.20 -2.95
C GLU A 171 -13.72 10.38 -3.92
N SER A 172 -14.16 11.54 -3.43
CA SER A 172 -14.33 12.76 -4.22
C SER A 172 -13.02 13.48 -4.55
N ARG A 173 -11.92 13.14 -3.86
CA ARG A 173 -10.60 13.70 -4.15
C ARG A 173 -10.14 13.33 -5.55
N LYS A 174 -9.39 14.25 -6.18
CA LYS A 174 -8.80 14.03 -7.50
C LYS A 174 -7.86 12.82 -7.46
N LYS A 175 -8.02 11.89 -8.39
CA LYS A 175 -7.26 10.63 -8.45
C LYS A 175 -5.94 10.81 -9.20
N HIS A 176 -4.89 10.13 -8.74
CA HIS A 176 -3.55 10.20 -9.29
C HIS A 176 -2.95 8.81 -9.50
N ALA A 177 -2.06 8.67 -10.49
CA ALA A 177 -1.00 7.67 -10.46
C ALA A 177 0.25 8.31 -9.84
N LEU A 178 1.20 7.50 -9.38
CA LEU A 178 2.47 7.98 -8.83
C LEU A 178 3.63 7.51 -9.70
N LEU A 179 4.43 8.45 -10.20
CA LEU A 179 5.74 8.15 -10.78
C LEU A 179 6.77 8.15 -9.66
N LEU A 180 7.51 7.04 -9.51
CA LEU A 180 8.59 6.90 -8.54
C LEU A 180 9.89 6.65 -9.29
N GLU A 181 10.86 7.53 -9.10
CA GLU A 181 12.18 7.44 -9.68
C GLU A 181 13.21 7.22 -8.59
N MET A 182 14.17 6.33 -8.84
CA MET A 182 15.21 5.95 -7.87
C MET A 182 16.57 5.94 -8.55
N VAL A 183 17.58 6.41 -7.83
CA VAL A 183 18.98 6.36 -8.24
C VAL A 183 19.85 6.04 -7.03
N SER A 184 20.77 5.10 -7.20
CA SER A 184 21.73 4.75 -6.15
C SER A 184 23.09 5.31 -6.53
N ILE A 185 23.63 6.12 -5.64
CA ILE A 185 24.92 6.79 -5.76
C ILE A 185 25.92 6.00 -4.91
N LYS A 186 27.09 5.72 -5.49
CA LYS A 186 28.20 5.08 -4.79
C LYS A 186 29.23 6.14 -4.44
N ASP A 187 29.50 6.33 -3.15
CA ASP A 187 30.55 7.21 -2.66
C ASP A 187 31.34 6.53 -1.55
N GLY A 188 32.67 6.50 -1.67
CA GLY A 188 33.57 5.94 -0.65
C GLY A 188 33.30 4.47 -0.24
N GLY A 189 32.61 3.68 -1.05
CA GLY A 189 32.20 2.30 -0.73
C GLY A 189 30.85 2.18 -0.02
N ALA A 190 30.19 3.29 0.31
CA ALA A 190 28.79 3.34 0.73
C ALA A 190 27.87 3.52 -0.49
N VAL A 191 26.69 2.91 -0.42
CA VAL A 191 25.61 3.10 -1.40
C VAL A 191 24.51 3.92 -0.71
N GLU A 192 24.16 5.05 -1.30
CA GLU A 192 22.99 5.82 -0.89
C GLU A 192 21.97 5.78 -2.03
N THR A 193 20.71 5.45 -1.72
CA THR A 193 19.63 5.53 -2.72
C THR A 193 18.79 6.77 -2.48
N GLN A 194 18.78 7.64 -3.47
CA GLN A 194 17.89 8.80 -3.53
C GLN A 194 16.68 8.44 -4.39
N TYR A 195 15.52 8.98 -4.01
CA TYR A 195 14.30 8.79 -4.79
C TYR A 195 13.54 10.12 -4.90
N ARG A 196 12.67 10.21 -5.91
CA ARG A 196 11.67 11.28 -6.03
C ARG A 196 10.35 10.73 -6.51
N THR A 197 9.27 11.39 -6.13
CA THR A 197 7.92 11.05 -6.52
C THR A 197 7.23 12.20 -7.26
N GLU A 198 6.44 11.87 -8.27
CA GLU A 198 5.60 12.83 -8.99
C GLU A 198 4.17 12.27 -9.11
N PRO A 199 3.17 12.89 -8.47
CA PRO A 199 1.77 12.54 -8.69
C PRO A 199 1.27 13.00 -10.06
N ILE A 200 0.75 12.06 -10.85
CA ILE A 200 0.20 12.29 -12.19
C ILE A 200 -1.32 12.21 -12.12
N ALA A 201 -2.00 13.35 -12.29
CA ALA A 201 -3.46 13.42 -12.30
C ALA A 201 -4.08 12.59 -13.43
N LEU A 202 -5.01 11.71 -13.08
CA LEU A 202 -5.75 10.90 -14.05
C LEU A 202 -6.82 11.75 -14.73
N ARG A 203 -6.80 11.78 -16.07
CA ARG A 203 -7.67 12.66 -16.88
C ARG A 203 -9.03 12.05 -17.24
N THR A 204 -9.14 10.72 -17.17
CA THR A 204 -10.31 9.97 -17.63
C THR A 204 -11.24 9.54 -16.50
N VAL A 205 -10.92 9.90 -15.25
CA VAL A 205 -11.77 9.60 -14.09
C VAL A 205 -13.03 10.46 -14.15
N ARG A 206 -14.19 9.84 -13.97
CA ARG A 206 -15.48 10.54 -13.92
C ARG A 206 -15.45 11.58 -12.79
N PRO A 207 -15.77 12.86 -13.05
CA PRO A 207 -15.84 13.87 -12.01
C PRO A 207 -16.83 13.48 -10.90
N PHE A 208 -16.41 13.60 -9.65
CA PHE A 208 -17.24 13.38 -8.47
C PHE A 208 -17.07 14.59 -7.54
N LYS A 209 -18.16 15.29 -7.27
CA LYS A 209 -18.20 16.39 -6.29
C LYS A 209 -18.97 15.91 -5.06
N TYR A 210 -18.48 16.26 -3.89
CA TYR A 210 -19.10 15.95 -2.61
C TYR A 210 -19.24 17.22 -1.79
N ALA A 211 -20.37 17.37 -1.11
CA ALA A 211 -20.62 18.42 -0.13
C ALA A 211 -21.47 17.84 1.00
N LEU A 212 -21.15 18.20 2.23
CA LEU A 212 -21.98 17.95 3.41
C LEU A 212 -22.63 19.28 3.80
N VAL A 213 -23.96 19.32 3.85
CA VAL A 213 -24.71 20.54 4.18
C VAL A 213 -25.49 20.29 5.47
N GLY A 214 -25.11 20.97 6.54
CA GLY A 214 -25.89 21.04 7.77
C GLY A 214 -27.01 22.06 7.59
N LEU A 215 -28.28 21.62 7.64
CA LEU A 215 -29.42 22.53 7.47
C LEU A 215 -29.42 23.64 8.53
N LYS A 216 -28.98 23.34 9.76
CA LYS A 216 -28.84 24.33 10.84
C LYS A 216 -27.88 25.47 10.45
N ASP A 217 -26.71 25.11 9.92
CA ASP A 217 -25.67 26.08 9.56
C ASP A 217 -26.16 27.01 8.45
N LEU A 218 -26.92 26.46 7.49
CA LEU A 218 -27.50 27.22 6.39
C LEU A 218 -28.60 28.19 6.84
N LEU A 219 -29.41 27.80 7.83
CA LEU A 219 -30.42 28.68 8.42
C LEU A 219 -29.78 29.85 9.19
N GLU A 220 -28.69 29.59 9.93
CA GLU A 220 -27.91 30.64 10.59
C GLU A 220 -27.27 31.62 9.59
N GLU A 221 -26.74 31.12 8.46
CA GLU A 221 -26.16 31.95 7.39
C GLU A 221 -27.20 32.81 6.66
N GLU A 222 -28.40 32.27 6.40
CA GLU A 222 -29.50 32.96 5.73
C GLU A 222 -30.32 33.85 6.70
N GLY A 223 -29.98 33.87 7.99
CA GLY A 223 -30.70 34.63 9.01
C GLY A 223 -32.14 34.15 9.25
N LEU A 224 -32.41 32.88 8.97
CA LEU A 224 -33.70 32.23 9.14
C LEU A 224 -33.74 31.55 10.51
N ASP A 225 -34.69 31.93 11.37
CA ASP A 225 -34.92 31.24 12.63
C ASP A 225 -35.72 29.95 12.38
N PRO A 226 -35.17 28.75 12.66
CA PRO A 226 -35.91 27.48 12.51
C PRO A 226 -37.18 27.39 13.38
N THR A 227 -37.39 28.34 14.30
CA THR A 227 -38.54 28.43 15.20
C THR A 227 -39.55 29.52 14.82
N GLU A 228 -39.24 30.37 13.84
CA GLU A 228 -40.21 31.30 13.27
C GLU A 228 -41.01 30.61 12.15
N PRO A 229 -42.36 30.52 12.25
CA PRO A 229 -43.22 29.80 11.31
C PRO A 229 -43.42 30.50 9.95
#